data_AF-A0A9N9AUH2-F1
#
_entry.id   AF-A0A9N9AUH2-F1
#
_cell.length_a   1.000
_cell.length_b   1.000
_cell.length_c   1.000
_cell.angle_alpha   90.00
_cell.angle_beta   90.00
_cell.angle_gamma   90.00
#
_symmetry.space_group_name_H-M   'P 1'
#
loop_
_entity.id
_entity.type
_entity.pdbx_description
1 polymer ?
#
loop_
_entity_poly.entity_id
_entity_poly.type
_entity_poly.pdbx_seq_one_letter_code
_entity_poly.pdbx_strand_id
1 'polypeptide(L)'
;MTFHETFKRNVAKKWRRITATSMTKLFVLTSILQTIAVIAIQVKVYVRNLNFINYQDFIYDHANDQQNLHCIGKLDLNHKSFPYIAYDNLFYIMFQLFQLYFCFNAIFHEHVIQIISIAALNFGWAVYGIIQAIEIHVANGKLSDYSNCINTSFDPGFWENDFPCVIILFFFACSLGYISFKFYHIATTVLSIILEFIAYRSVASESKKGMIVFLVLWFAVIIDFLIILVGSIQFFNQLGNVWIFLLTIIIVLSATSVLLVVYGIIVLRNFGSGLKELLQRRKAMLNSVGTEYGTPSIPLNHLWDNLEGNLEQQSKGNAKWSIDD
;
A
#
# COMPACT_ATOMS: atom_id res chain seq x y z
N MET A 1 14.42 38.88 4.62
CA MET A 1 13.20 38.16 5.03
C MET A 1 13.44 37.61 6.43
N THR A 2 12.65 37.98 7.43
CA THR A 2 12.90 37.59 8.83
C THR A 2 12.58 36.09 9.04
N PHE A 3 13.18 35.48 10.06
CA PHE A 3 12.89 34.09 10.44
C PHE A 3 11.38 33.85 10.63
N HIS A 4 10.68 34.83 11.22
CA HIS A 4 9.24 34.80 11.41
C HIS A 4 8.43 34.73 10.10
N GLU A 5 8.78 35.55 9.10
CA GLU A 5 8.16 35.53 7.77
C GLU A 5 8.34 34.17 7.09
N THR A 6 9.55 33.60 7.17
CA THR A 6 9.87 32.30 6.59
C THR A 6 9.10 31.17 7.27
N PHE A 7 9.00 31.21 8.61
CA PHE A 7 8.22 30.26 9.40
C PHE A 7 6.72 30.32 9.06
N LYS A 8 6.12 31.52 9.06
CA LYS A 8 4.71 31.72 8.73
C LYS A 8 4.37 31.19 7.33
N ARG A 9 5.22 31.49 6.34
CA ARG A 9 5.07 30.99 4.96
C ARG A 9 5.13 29.46 4.89
N ASN A 10 6.06 28.84 5.62
CA ASN A 10 6.21 27.39 5.66
C ASN A 10 5.02 26.71 6.34
N VAL A 11 4.51 27.26 7.44
CA VAL A 11 3.31 26.76 8.13
C VAL A 11 2.07 26.88 7.23
N ALA A 12 1.87 28.03 6.59
CA ALA A 12 0.74 28.24 5.69
C ALA A 12 0.76 27.26 4.50
N LYS A 13 1.95 26.98 3.94
CA LYS A 13 2.11 25.99 2.87
C LYS A 13 1.76 24.57 3.35
N LYS A 14 2.23 24.17 4.54
CA LYS A 14 1.90 22.85 5.14
C LYS A 14 0.41 22.71 5.46
N TRP A 15 -0.21 23.76 6.01
CA TRP A 15 -1.64 23.79 6.33
C TRP A 15 -2.53 23.66 5.08
N ARG A 16 -2.12 24.31 3.98
CA ARG A 16 -2.81 24.19 2.69
C ARG A 16 -2.78 22.75 2.15
N ARG A 17 -1.68 22.01 2.37
CA ARG A 17 -1.58 20.59 1.99
C ARG A 17 -2.51 19.70 2.81
N ILE A 18 -2.56 19.89 4.13
CA ILE A 18 -3.49 19.15 5.01
C ILE A 18 -4.94 19.37 4.55
N THR A 19 -5.27 20.60 4.17
CA THR A 19 -6.63 20.99 3.80
C THR A 19 -6.92 20.85 2.31
N ALA A 20 -6.02 20.26 1.52
CA ALA A 20 -6.13 20.21 0.05
C ALA A 20 -7.31 19.38 -0.44
N THR A 21 -7.53 18.20 0.14
CA THR A 21 -8.64 17.31 -0.26
C THR A 21 -9.44 16.85 0.96
N SER A 22 -10.71 16.52 0.75
CA SER A 22 -11.58 15.96 1.80
C SER A 22 -11.01 14.64 2.36
N MET A 23 -10.35 13.82 1.52
CA MET A 23 -9.73 12.57 1.94
C MET A 23 -8.50 12.80 2.82
N THR A 24 -7.66 13.80 2.49
CA THR A 24 -6.51 14.16 3.34
C THR A 24 -6.97 14.71 4.69
N LYS A 25 -8.03 15.55 4.71
CA LYS A 25 -8.65 16.02 5.95
C LYS A 25 -9.16 14.87 6.80
N LEU A 26 -9.88 13.93 6.18
CA LEU A 26 -10.40 12.74 6.87
C LEU A 26 -9.26 11.88 7.42
N PHE A 27 -8.22 11.61 6.63
CA PHE A 27 -7.06 10.83 7.06
C PHE A 27 -6.35 11.45 8.29
N VAL A 28 -6.10 12.77 8.26
CA VAL A 28 -5.48 13.49 9.38
C VAL A 28 -6.39 13.46 10.61
N LEU A 29 -7.67 13.76 10.43
CA LEU A 29 -8.63 13.77 11.52
C LEU A 29 -8.74 12.38 12.18
N THR A 30 -8.90 11.33 11.37
CA THR A 30 -8.93 9.94 11.85
C THR A 30 -7.63 9.58 12.57
N SER A 31 -6.46 9.98 12.06
CA SER A 31 -5.17 9.71 12.72
C SER A 31 -5.04 10.40 14.08
N ILE A 32 -5.48 11.66 14.18
CA ILE A 32 -5.47 12.41 15.45
C ILE A 32 -6.44 11.77 16.45
N LEU A 33 -7.68 11.50 16.01
CA LEU A 33 -8.70 10.87 16.85
C LEU A 33 -8.27 9.49 17.33
N GLN A 34 -7.69 8.68 16.45
CA GLN A 34 -7.09 7.39 16.80
C GLN A 34 -6.02 7.58 17.86
N THR A 35 -5.06 8.47 17.65
CA THR A 35 -3.94 8.66 18.58
C THR A 35 -4.45 9.04 19.96
N ILE A 36 -5.40 9.98 20.06
CA ILE A 36 -5.98 10.40 21.33
C ILE A 36 -6.74 9.25 22.00
N ALA A 37 -7.63 8.57 21.26
CA ALA A 37 -8.45 7.50 21.81
C ALA A 37 -7.60 6.32 22.28
N VAL A 38 -6.64 5.89 21.47
CA VAL A 38 -5.75 4.76 21.78
C VAL A 38 -4.84 5.11 22.95
N ILE A 39 -4.25 6.31 23.00
CA ILE A 39 -3.42 6.72 24.15
C ILE A 39 -4.26 6.76 25.43
N ALA A 40 -5.47 7.34 25.39
CA ALA A 40 -6.34 7.40 26.56
C ALA A 40 -6.67 6.01 27.11
N ILE A 41 -6.96 5.05 26.24
CA ILE A 41 -7.23 3.67 26.62
C ILE A 41 -5.95 2.98 27.12
N GLN A 42 -4.83 3.14 26.41
CA GLN A 42 -3.56 2.53 26.79
C GLN A 42 -3.02 3.04 28.13
N VAL A 43 -3.27 4.31 28.48
CA VAL A 43 -2.96 4.84 29.82
C VAL A 43 -3.80 4.16 30.89
N LYS A 44 -5.09 3.90 30.64
CA LYS A 44 -5.94 3.14 31.58
C LYS A 44 -5.44 1.71 31.76
N VAL A 45 -5.14 1.03 30.65
CA VAL A 45 -4.60 -0.33 30.63
C VAL A 45 -3.24 -0.38 31.35
N TYR A 46 -2.38 0.62 31.14
CA TYR A 46 -1.10 0.76 31.84
C TYR A 46 -1.27 0.89 33.36
N VAL A 47 -2.15 1.78 33.83
CA VAL A 47 -2.41 1.95 35.27
C VAL A 47 -2.92 0.65 35.88
N ARG A 48 -3.84 -0.05 35.19
CA ARG A 48 -4.30 -1.37 35.63
C ARG A 48 -3.14 -2.38 35.67
N ASN A 49 -2.30 -2.43 34.65
CA ASN A 49 -1.18 -3.37 34.58
C ASN A 49 -0.12 -3.10 35.66
N LEU A 50 0.10 -1.84 36.05
CA LEU A 50 0.90 -1.51 37.23
C LEU A 50 0.29 -2.07 38.51
N ASN A 51 -1.03 -1.91 38.70
CA ASN A 51 -1.72 -2.49 39.86
C ASN A 51 -1.66 -4.02 39.86
N PHE A 52 -1.75 -4.64 38.69
CA PHE A 52 -1.60 -6.09 38.51
C PHE A 52 -0.20 -6.57 38.93
N ILE A 53 0.86 -5.86 38.52
CA ILE A 53 2.25 -6.17 38.93
C ILE A 53 2.42 -6.03 40.45
N ASN A 54 1.92 -4.94 41.05
CA ASN A 54 2.01 -4.74 42.50
C ASN A 54 1.26 -5.83 43.28
N TYR A 55 0.10 -6.26 42.77
CA TYR A 55 -0.68 -7.34 43.37
C TYR A 55 0.02 -8.70 43.21
N GLN A 56 0.65 -8.95 42.08
CA GLN A 56 1.50 -10.11 41.88
C GLN A 56 2.64 -10.11 42.90
N ASP A 57 3.39 -9.02 43.03
CA ASP A 57 4.49 -8.92 44.00
C ASP A 57 4.01 -9.19 45.44
N PHE A 58 2.86 -8.63 45.84
CA PHE A 58 2.22 -8.94 47.13
C PHE A 58 1.95 -10.44 47.34
N ILE A 59 1.42 -11.12 46.31
CA ILE A 59 1.16 -12.56 46.33
C ILE A 59 2.46 -13.36 46.49
N TYR A 60 3.52 -12.99 45.77
CA TYR A 60 4.81 -13.69 45.82
C TYR A 60 5.47 -13.52 47.20
N ASP A 61 5.40 -12.33 47.78
CA ASP A 61 5.93 -12.09 49.14
C ASP A 61 5.17 -12.92 50.18
N HIS A 62 3.83 -12.99 50.09
CA HIS A 62 3.01 -13.83 50.99
C HIS A 62 3.21 -15.33 50.78
N ALA A 63 3.49 -15.77 49.56
CA ALA A 63 3.76 -17.17 49.25
C ALA A 63 5.04 -17.67 49.95
N ASN A 64 6.03 -16.79 50.14
CA ASN A 64 7.31 -17.12 50.75
C ASN A 64 7.26 -17.15 52.29
N ASP A 65 6.28 -16.50 52.94
CA ASP A 65 6.38 -16.18 54.37
C ASP A 65 5.97 -17.32 55.34
N GLN A 66 5.04 -18.24 55.01
CA GLN A 66 4.89 -19.58 55.66
C GLN A 66 3.58 -20.36 55.30
N GLN A 67 3.66 -21.70 55.45
CA GLN A 67 2.59 -22.72 55.61
C GLN A 67 1.71 -23.19 54.43
N ASN A 68 1.58 -22.47 53.31
CA ASN A 68 0.75 -22.94 52.18
C ASN A 68 1.50 -23.77 51.11
N LEU A 69 2.27 -24.78 51.56
CA LEU A 69 3.00 -25.69 50.66
C LEU A 69 2.08 -26.36 49.62
N HIS A 70 0.80 -26.56 49.98
CA HIS A 70 -0.23 -27.13 49.11
C HIS A 70 -0.58 -26.25 47.90
N CYS A 71 -0.43 -24.93 47.99
CA CYS A 71 -0.73 -24.01 46.88
C CYS A 71 0.52 -23.58 46.10
N ILE A 72 1.69 -23.68 46.72
CA ILE A 72 3.00 -23.44 46.09
C ILE A 72 3.27 -24.43 44.95
N GLY A 73 2.83 -25.69 45.06
CA GLY A 73 3.07 -26.71 44.02
C GLY A 73 2.47 -26.44 42.64
N LYS A 74 1.56 -25.46 42.52
CA LYS A 74 0.94 -25.04 41.24
C LYS A 74 1.47 -23.74 40.67
N LEU A 75 2.17 -22.93 41.46
CA LEU A 75 2.70 -21.65 41.02
C LEU A 75 4.19 -21.85 40.69
N ASP A 76 4.56 -21.69 39.42
CA ASP A 76 5.97 -21.69 39.03
C ASP A 76 6.63 -20.41 39.56
N LEU A 77 7.02 -20.44 40.84
CA LEU A 77 7.54 -19.31 41.62
C LEU A 77 8.83 -18.73 41.05
N ASN A 78 9.52 -19.47 40.16
CA ASN A 78 10.78 -19.04 39.55
C ASN A 78 10.60 -18.09 38.36
N HIS A 79 9.37 -17.81 37.95
CA HIS A 79 9.11 -16.88 36.85
C HIS A 79 8.02 -15.89 37.24
N LYS A 80 8.41 -14.63 37.51
CA LYS A 80 7.52 -13.50 37.25
C LYS A 80 7.15 -13.63 35.78
N SER A 81 6.01 -14.24 35.50
CA SER A 81 5.72 -14.64 34.12
C SER A 81 5.56 -13.43 33.20
N PHE A 82 5.36 -12.22 33.75
CA PHE A 82 4.93 -11.05 33.00
C PHE A 82 5.39 -9.66 33.52
N PRO A 83 6.66 -9.43 33.90
CA PRO A 83 7.10 -8.13 34.40
C PRO A 83 7.04 -7.02 33.33
N TYR A 84 6.96 -7.40 32.05
CA TYR A 84 7.07 -6.47 30.92
C TYR A 84 5.74 -5.93 30.39
N ILE A 85 4.59 -6.45 30.87
CA ILE A 85 3.27 -6.07 30.34
C ILE A 85 3.02 -4.55 30.44
N ALA A 86 3.41 -3.90 31.55
CA ALA A 86 3.25 -2.45 31.68
C ALA A 86 4.17 -1.67 30.73
N TYR A 87 5.37 -2.18 30.44
CA TYR A 87 6.28 -1.56 29.48
C TYR A 87 5.75 -1.68 28.05
N ASP A 88 5.05 -2.76 27.71
CA ASP A 88 4.42 -2.91 26.40
C ASP A 88 3.38 -1.82 26.13
N ASN A 89 2.59 -1.43 27.15
CA ASN A 89 1.66 -0.30 27.02
C ASN A 89 2.39 1.02 26.80
N LEU A 90 3.53 1.23 27.47
CA LEU A 90 4.34 2.44 27.29
C LEU A 90 4.90 2.50 25.86
N PHE A 91 5.45 1.39 25.35
CA PHE A 91 5.91 1.29 23.97
C PHE A 91 4.78 1.55 22.99
N TYR A 92 3.58 1.03 23.27
CA TYR A 92 2.39 1.27 22.45
C TYR A 92 2.04 2.76 22.39
N ILE A 93 2.04 3.46 23.51
CA ILE A 93 1.78 4.92 23.58
C ILE A 93 2.83 5.70 22.79
N MET A 94 4.12 5.40 23.00
CA MET A 94 5.22 6.04 22.26
C MET A 94 5.07 5.82 20.76
N PHE A 95 4.71 4.60 20.36
CA PHE A 95 4.54 4.27 18.95
C PHE A 95 3.35 5.01 18.32
N GLN A 96 2.24 5.21 19.05
CA GLN A 96 1.11 5.98 18.51
C GLN A 96 1.49 7.45 18.23
N LEU A 97 2.29 8.06 19.11
CA LEU A 97 2.83 9.41 18.88
C LEU A 97 3.76 9.44 17.66
N PHE A 98 4.65 8.46 17.56
CA PHE A 98 5.54 8.30 16.42
C PHE A 98 4.76 8.11 15.11
N GLN A 99 3.73 7.28 15.13
CA GLN A 99 2.89 7.04 13.96
C GLN A 99 2.14 8.30 13.54
N LEU A 100 1.60 9.08 14.48
CA LEU A 100 0.97 10.36 14.17
C LEU A 100 1.96 11.33 13.50
N TYR A 101 3.21 11.36 13.97
CA TYR A 101 4.27 12.13 13.31
C TYR A 101 4.50 11.65 11.86
N PHE A 102 4.56 10.34 11.62
CA PHE A 102 4.65 9.79 10.26
C PHE A 102 3.45 10.13 9.39
N CYS A 103 2.23 10.14 9.93
CA CYS A 103 1.04 10.58 9.20
C CYS A 103 1.21 12.01 8.67
N PHE A 104 1.65 12.94 9.52
CA PHE A 104 1.90 14.31 9.08
C PHE A 104 3.04 14.39 8.06
N ASN A 105 4.13 13.67 8.30
CA ASN A 105 5.27 13.65 7.37
C ASN A 105 4.88 13.13 5.98
N ALA A 106 4.15 12.02 5.91
CA ALA A 106 3.68 11.42 4.67
C ALA A 106 2.82 12.40 3.85
N ILE A 107 1.94 13.15 4.52
CA ILE A 107 1.08 14.15 3.87
C ILE A 107 1.86 15.38 3.43
N PHE A 108 2.78 15.87 4.27
CA PHE A 108 3.58 17.04 3.91
C PHE A 108 4.48 16.79 2.71
N HIS A 109 4.93 15.56 2.51
CA HIS A 109 5.80 15.17 1.41
C HIS A 109 5.07 14.46 0.27
N GLU A 110 3.75 14.28 0.36
CA GLU A 110 2.93 13.63 -0.68
C GLU A 110 3.42 12.19 -1.00
N HIS A 111 3.97 11.51 0.02
CA HIS A 111 4.53 10.16 -0.12
C HIS A 111 3.47 9.09 0.14
N VAL A 112 2.83 8.62 -0.93
CA VAL A 112 1.78 7.59 -0.87
C VAL A 112 2.27 6.27 -0.26
N ILE A 113 3.52 5.88 -0.54
CA ILE A 113 4.13 4.67 0.01
C ILE A 113 4.15 4.72 1.55
N GLN A 114 4.46 5.88 2.14
CA GLN A 114 4.46 6.05 3.59
C GLN A 114 3.06 5.91 4.18
N ILE A 115 2.02 6.40 3.49
CA ILE A 115 0.62 6.25 3.91
C ILE A 115 0.23 4.76 3.97
N ILE A 116 0.63 3.97 2.97
CA ILE A 116 0.37 2.53 2.93
C ILE A 116 1.10 1.80 4.06
N SER A 117 2.38 2.13 4.30
CA SER A 117 3.14 1.56 5.41
C SER A 117 2.51 1.87 6.77
N ILE A 118 1.99 3.08 6.95
CA ILE A 118 1.26 3.47 8.18
C ILE A 118 -0.02 2.63 8.34
N ALA A 119 -0.77 2.39 7.28
CA ALA A 119 -1.95 1.53 7.34
C ALA A 119 -1.60 0.08 7.70
N ALA A 120 -0.54 -0.48 7.11
CA ALA A 120 -0.03 -1.80 7.46
C ALA A 120 0.42 -1.87 8.93
N LEU A 121 1.14 -0.86 9.41
CA LEU A 121 1.53 -0.76 10.82
C LEU A 121 0.32 -0.72 11.75
N ASN A 122 -0.74 0.03 11.41
CA ASN A 122 -1.99 0.05 12.19
C ASN A 122 -2.62 -1.34 12.34
N PHE A 123 -2.63 -2.14 11.27
CA PHE A 123 -3.11 -3.52 11.34
C PHE A 123 -2.20 -4.39 12.21
N GLY A 124 -0.88 -4.26 12.07
CA GLY A 124 0.08 -4.94 12.92
C GLY A 124 -0.16 -4.65 14.41
N TRP A 125 -0.44 -3.40 14.75
CA TRP A 125 -0.78 -3.00 16.12
C TRP A 125 -2.12 -3.52 16.61
N ALA A 126 -3.15 -3.54 15.77
CA ALA A 126 -4.41 -4.16 16.12
C ALA A 126 -4.24 -5.66 16.44
N VAL A 127 -3.42 -6.38 15.65
CA VAL A 127 -3.07 -7.78 15.93
C VAL A 127 -2.27 -7.90 17.23
N TYR A 128 -1.30 -7.01 17.46
CA TYR A 128 -0.54 -6.98 18.71
C TYR A 128 -1.46 -6.77 19.93
N GLY A 129 -2.45 -5.87 19.83
CA GLY A 129 -3.45 -5.68 20.88
C GLY A 129 -4.27 -6.94 21.20
N ILE A 130 -4.55 -7.79 20.20
CA ILE A 130 -5.21 -9.10 20.42
C ILE A 130 -4.28 -10.03 21.20
N ILE A 131 -3.01 -10.10 20.81
CA ILE A 131 -2.00 -10.93 21.51
C ILE A 131 -1.91 -10.49 22.98
N GLN A 132 -1.79 -9.19 23.22
CA GLN A 132 -1.75 -8.63 24.56
C GLN A 132 -2.99 -9.00 25.39
N ALA A 133 -4.19 -8.92 24.81
CA ALA A 133 -5.43 -9.31 25.48
C ALA A 133 -5.43 -10.82 25.85
N ILE A 134 -4.94 -11.70 24.97
CA ILE A 134 -4.82 -13.14 25.25
C ILE A 134 -3.83 -13.39 26.39
N GLU A 135 -2.67 -12.72 26.38
CA GLU A 135 -1.66 -12.86 27.42
C GLU A 135 -2.20 -12.49 28.80
N ILE A 136 -2.93 -11.37 28.90
CA ILE A 136 -3.55 -10.93 30.16
C ILE A 136 -4.64 -11.91 30.60
N HIS A 137 -5.45 -12.44 29.68
CA HIS A 137 -6.47 -13.42 30.01
C HIS A 137 -5.86 -14.71 30.60
N VAL A 138 -4.79 -15.22 29.98
CA VAL A 138 -4.05 -16.38 30.46
C VAL A 138 -3.38 -16.09 31.81
N ALA A 139 -2.79 -14.91 31.98
CA ALA A 139 -2.17 -14.48 33.24
C ALA A 139 -3.20 -14.40 34.37
N ASN A 140 -4.37 -13.84 34.10
CA ASN A 140 -5.44 -13.72 35.08
C ASN A 140 -5.99 -15.08 35.52
N GLY A 141 -6.12 -16.05 34.59
CA GLY A 141 -6.54 -17.41 34.92
C GLY A 141 -5.60 -18.08 35.92
N LYS A 142 -4.27 -17.99 35.68
CA LYS A 142 -3.26 -18.51 36.60
C LYS A 142 -3.30 -17.83 37.98
N LEU A 143 -3.52 -16.52 38.00
CA LEU A 143 -3.55 -15.75 39.24
C LEU A 143 -4.84 -15.98 40.04
N SER A 144 -5.97 -16.15 39.37
CA SER A 144 -7.26 -16.44 40.01
C SER A 144 -7.24 -17.78 40.75
N ASP A 145 -6.67 -18.82 40.14
CA ASP A 145 -6.50 -20.14 40.78
C ASP A 145 -5.72 -20.03 42.10
N TYR A 146 -4.70 -19.16 42.14
CA TYR A 146 -3.90 -18.91 43.33
C TYR A 146 -4.64 -18.03 44.35
N SER A 147 -5.25 -16.94 43.90
CA SER A 147 -6.02 -16.00 44.72
C SER A 147 -7.14 -16.70 45.48
N ASN A 148 -7.82 -17.66 44.84
CA ASN A 148 -8.85 -18.49 45.46
C ASN A 148 -8.28 -19.42 46.54
N CYS A 149 -7.02 -19.84 46.45
CA CYS A 149 -6.39 -20.59 47.54
C CYS A 149 -6.14 -19.71 48.77
N ILE A 150 -5.69 -18.47 48.58
CA ILE A 150 -5.39 -17.55 49.68
C ILE A 150 -6.59 -16.70 50.13
N ASN A 151 -7.80 -16.99 49.63
CA ASN A 151 -9.04 -16.26 49.90
C ASN A 151 -8.97 -14.75 49.64
N THR A 152 -8.21 -14.32 48.64
CA THR A 152 -8.25 -12.94 48.16
C THR A 152 -9.14 -12.85 46.91
N SER A 153 -9.90 -11.77 46.76
CA SER A 153 -10.63 -11.50 45.52
C SER A 153 -9.85 -10.49 44.68
N PHE A 154 -9.47 -10.85 43.46
CA PHE A 154 -8.85 -9.96 42.50
C PHE A 154 -9.57 -10.06 41.16
N ASP A 155 -10.09 -8.93 40.69
CA ASP A 155 -10.66 -8.81 39.35
C ASP A 155 -9.96 -7.65 38.63
N PRO A 156 -9.11 -7.93 37.63
CA PRO A 156 -8.44 -6.88 36.87
C PRO A 156 -9.38 -6.14 35.89
N GLY A 157 -10.67 -6.53 35.78
CA GLY A 157 -11.58 -5.86 34.86
C GLY A 157 -11.16 -6.03 33.39
N PHE A 158 -10.77 -7.25 33.01
CA PHE A 158 -10.29 -7.59 31.66
C PHE A 158 -11.28 -7.16 30.58
N TRP A 159 -12.54 -7.55 30.74
CA TRP A 159 -13.60 -7.29 29.77
C TRP A 159 -13.94 -5.80 29.61
N GLU A 160 -13.75 -5.00 30.66
CA GLU A 160 -14.04 -3.58 30.63
C GLU A 160 -12.94 -2.78 29.93
N ASN A 161 -11.69 -3.28 29.96
CA ASN A 161 -10.53 -2.51 29.53
C ASN A 161 -9.91 -3.02 28.21
N ASP A 162 -9.55 -4.30 28.10
CA ASP A 162 -8.80 -4.81 26.93
C ASP A 162 -9.70 -5.01 25.72
N PHE A 163 -10.92 -5.52 25.92
CA PHE A 163 -11.83 -5.83 24.83
C PHE A 163 -12.28 -4.58 24.04
N PRO A 164 -12.69 -3.46 24.69
CA PRO A 164 -12.95 -2.21 23.98
C PRO A 164 -11.71 -1.64 23.29
N CYS A 165 -10.51 -1.84 23.86
CA CYS A 165 -9.26 -1.40 23.25
C CYS A 165 -9.05 -2.06 21.88
N VAL A 166 -9.17 -3.38 21.81
CA VAL A 166 -9.03 -4.16 20.57
C VAL A 166 -10.06 -3.73 19.53
N ILE A 167 -11.33 -3.55 19.93
CA ILE A 167 -12.40 -3.12 19.02
C ILE A 167 -12.08 -1.74 18.41
N ILE A 168 -11.70 -0.78 19.26
CA ILE A 168 -11.40 0.59 18.82
C ILE A 168 -10.17 0.61 17.90
N LEU A 169 -9.13 -0.16 18.23
CA LEU A 169 -7.94 -0.32 17.39
C LEU A 169 -8.27 -0.89 16.01
N PHE A 170 -9.08 -1.96 15.97
CA PHE A 170 -9.48 -2.59 14.72
C PHE A 170 -10.34 -1.65 13.88
N PHE A 171 -11.29 -0.93 14.50
CA PHE A 171 -12.11 0.07 13.83
C PHE A 171 -11.26 1.15 13.16
N PHE A 172 -10.27 1.71 13.88
CA PHE A 172 -9.38 2.73 13.32
C PHE A 172 -8.44 2.16 12.25
N ALA A 173 -7.89 0.95 12.45
CA ALA A 173 -7.04 0.28 11.46
C ALA A 173 -7.80 0.02 10.15
N CYS A 174 -9.04 -0.47 10.21
CA CYS A 174 -9.90 -0.62 9.05
C CYS A 174 -10.23 0.73 8.39
N SER A 175 -10.55 1.76 9.17
CA SER A 175 -10.85 3.09 8.66
C SER A 175 -9.67 3.72 7.92
N LEU A 176 -8.48 3.69 8.51
CA LEU A 176 -7.25 4.19 7.88
C LEU A 176 -6.80 3.30 6.71
N GLY A 177 -7.00 1.98 6.81
CA GLY A 177 -6.76 1.05 5.70
C GLY A 177 -7.61 1.38 4.48
N TYR A 178 -8.91 1.62 4.69
CA TYR A 178 -9.82 2.04 3.63
C TYR A 178 -9.41 3.37 2.98
N ILE A 179 -9.09 4.38 3.80
CA ILE A 179 -8.65 5.68 3.27
C ILE A 179 -7.33 5.53 2.49
N SER A 180 -6.39 4.74 3.02
CA SER A 180 -5.09 4.49 2.38
C SER A 180 -5.24 3.71 1.07
N PHE A 181 -6.17 2.76 1.01
CA PHE A 181 -6.53 2.06 -0.22
C PHE A 181 -7.04 3.02 -1.29
N LYS A 182 -7.86 4.01 -0.93
CA LYS A 182 -8.31 5.05 -1.89
C LYS A 182 -7.13 5.88 -2.42
N PHE A 183 -6.15 6.22 -1.58
CA PHE A 183 -4.93 6.90 -2.05
C PHE A 183 -4.09 6.02 -2.98
N TYR A 184 -3.94 4.74 -2.64
CA TYR A 184 -3.24 3.77 -3.47
C TYR A 184 -3.88 3.68 -4.86
N HIS A 185 -5.20 3.51 -4.92
CA HIS A 185 -5.93 3.38 -6.17
C HIS A 185 -5.80 4.61 -7.09
N ILE A 186 -5.84 5.83 -6.52
CA ILE A 186 -5.61 7.05 -7.30
C ILE A 186 -4.16 7.07 -7.82
N ALA A 187 -3.20 6.69 -6.98
CA ALA A 187 -1.78 6.68 -7.35
C ALA A 187 -1.49 5.64 -8.44
N THR A 188 -2.07 4.44 -8.36
CA THR A 188 -1.92 3.39 -9.40
C THR A 188 -2.53 3.83 -10.72
N THR A 189 -3.67 4.53 -10.69
CA THR A 189 -4.31 5.09 -11.91
C THR A 189 -3.44 6.15 -12.58
N VAL A 190 -2.80 7.03 -11.80
CA VAL A 190 -1.85 8.01 -12.36
C VAL A 190 -0.59 7.32 -12.87
N LEU A 191 -0.11 6.32 -12.13
CA LEU A 191 1.05 5.52 -12.50
C LEU A 191 0.81 4.79 -13.83
N SER A 192 -0.38 4.23 -14.07
CA SER A 192 -0.68 3.51 -15.31
C SER A 192 -0.52 4.41 -16.54
N ILE A 193 -1.01 5.66 -16.49
CA ILE A 193 -0.84 6.65 -17.57
C ILE A 193 0.64 6.97 -17.80
N ILE A 194 1.43 7.12 -16.73
CA ILE A 194 2.86 7.39 -16.83
C ILE A 194 3.59 6.17 -17.43
N LEU A 195 3.20 4.96 -17.02
CA LEU A 195 3.78 3.72 -17.52
C LEU A 195 3.50 3.51 -19.01
N GLU A 196 2.33 3.91 -19.50
CA GLU A 196 2.05 3.91 -20.95
C GLU A 196 3.01 4.84 -21.71
N PHE A 197 3.27 6.04 -21.19
CA PHE A 197 4.26 6.95 -21.77
C PHE A 197 5.68 6.37 -21.73
N ILE A 198 6.06 5.74 -20.62
CA ILE A 198 7.36 5.05 -20.49
C ILE A 198 7.46 3.89 -21.46
N ALA A 199 6.40 3.07 -21.60
CA ALA A 199 6.36 1.97 -22.56
C ALA A 199 6.53 2.49 -23.98
N TYR A 200 5.75 3.50 -24.38
CA TYR A 200 5.85 4.12 -25.71
C TYR A 200 7.27 4.61 -25.99
N ARG A 201 7.86 5.39 -25.06
CA ARG A 201 9.22 5.90 -25.22
C ARG A 201 10.26 4.78 -25.21
N SER A 202 10.08 3.74 -24.39
CA SER A 202 11.00 2.61 -24.31
C SER A 202 10.99 1.78 -25.58
N VAL A 203 9.82 1.59 -26.20
CA VAL A 203 9.69 0.94 -27.51
C VAL A 203 10.34 1.80 -28.59
N ALA A 204 10.02 3.10 -28.65
CA ALA A 204 10.57 4.02 -29.66
C ALA A 204 12.10 4.18 -29.58
N SER A 205 12.68 4.07 -28.38
CA SER A 205 14.14 4.16 -28.17
C SER A 205 14.85 2.81 -28.10
N GLU A 206 14.12 1.70 -28.24
CA GLU A 206 14.61 0.33 -27.99
C GLU A 206 15.34 0.18 -26.64
N SER A 207 14.86 0.86 -25.61
CA SER A 207 15.49 0.85 -24.28
C SER A 207 15.10 -0.39 -23.49
N LYS A 208 16.00 -1.38 -23.42
CA LYS A 208 15.83 -2.59 -22.58
C LYS A 208 15.56 -2.24 -21.12
N LYS A 209 16.29 -1.26 -20.56
CA LYS A 209 16.11 -0.82 -19.17
C LYS A 209 14.72 -0.23 -18.94
N GLY A 210 14.26 0.63 -19.85
CA GLY A 210 12.94 1.26 -19.72
C GLY A 210 11.80 0.24 -19.79
N MET A 211 11.90 -0.75 -20.68
CA MET A 211 10.91 -1.82 -20.81
C MET A 211 10.89 -2.77 -19.60
N ILE A 212 12.06 -3.09 -19.01
CA ILE A 212 12.11 -3.88 -17.76
C ILE A 212 11.42 -3.11 -16.61
N VAL A 213 11.71 -1.81 -16.45
CA VAL A 213 11.06 -0.97 -15.44
C VAL A 213 9.55 -0.93 -15.65
N PHE A 214 9.10 -0.78 -16.89
CA PHE A 214 7.68 -0.86 -17.24
C PHE A 214 7.06 -2.19 -16.80
N LEU A 215 7.64 -3.33 -17.18
CA LEU A 215 7.11 -4.66 -16.85
C LEU A 215 6.98 -4.89 -15.35
N VAL A 216 8.00 -4.51 -14.57
CA VAL A 216 7.99 -4.66 -13.10
C VAL A 216 6.91 -3.79 -12.46
N LEU A 217 6.80 -2.52 -12.86
CA LEU A 217 5.81 -1.60 -12.29
C LEU A 217 4.37 -1.94 -12.74
N TRP A 218 4.20 -2.51 -13.94
CA TRP A 218 2.89 -2.90 -14.45
C TRP A 218 2.23 -4.02 -13.65
N PHE A 219 3.01 -4.86 -12.95
CA PHE A 219 2.45 -5.84 -12.01
C PHE A 219 1.62 -5.19 -10.90
N ALA A 220 2.01 -4.01 -10.41
CA ALA A 220 1.22 -3.28 -9.40
C ALA A 220 -0.14 -2.84 -9.96
N VAL A 221 -0.19 -2.46 -11.25
CA VAL A 221 -1.43 -2.10 -11.96
C VAL A 221 -2.35 -3.32 -12.14
N ILE A 222 -1.78 -4.48 -12.48
CA ILE A 222 -2.56 -5.74 -12.56
C ILE A 222 -3.18 -6.09 -11.21
N ILE A 223 -2.41 -6.00 -10.11
CA ILE A 223 -2.91 -6.25 -8.77
C ILE A 223 -4.05 -5.28 -8.43
N ASP A 224 -3.92 -3.99 -8.75
CA ASP A 224 -4.99 -3.00 -8.53
C ASP A 224 -6.26 -3.36 -9.32
N PHE A 225 -6.15 -3.74 -10.59
CA PHE A 225 -7.29 -4.21 -11.38
C PHE A 225 -7.95 -5.47 -10.82
N LEU A 226 -7.18 -6.42 -10.30
CA LEU A 226 -7.73 -7.62 -9.64
C LEU A 226 -8.52 -7.24 -8.38
N ILE A 227 -8.01 -6.31 -7.57
CA ILE A 227 -8.72 -5.83 -6.38
C ILE A 227 -10.02 -5.13 -6.79
N ILE A 228 -9.99 -4.26 -7.81
CA ILE A 228 -11.18 -3.59 -8.35
C ILE A 228 -12.19 -4.62 -8.85
N LEU A 229 -11.75 -5.65 -9.57
CA LEU A 229 -12.62 -6.70 -10.11
C LEU A 229 -13.32 -7.47 -8.98
N VAL A 230 -12.57 -7.92 -7.96
CA VAL A 230 -13.15 -8.65 -6.82
C VAL A 230 -14.12 -7.76 -6.03
N GLY A 231 -13.70 -6.53 -5.70
CA GLY A 231 -14.55 -5.58 -4.98
C GLY A 231 -15.82 -5.22 -5.76
N SER A 232 -15.70 -5.09 -7.08
CA SER A 232 -16.80 -4.88 -8.00
C SER A 232 -17.79 -6.05 -7.96
N ILE A 233 -17.32 -7.30 -8.10
CA ILE A 233 -18.19 -8.50 -8.03
C ILE A 233 -18.96 -8.54 -6.70
N GLN A 234 -18.29 -8.29 -5.57
CA GLN A 234 -18.92 -8.30 -4.25
C GLN A 234 -19.99 -7.21 -4.09
N PHE A 235 -19.68 -5.99 -4.55
CA PHE A 235 -20.62 -4.87 -4.52
C PHE A 235 -21.81 -5.08 -5.46
N PHE A 236 -21.59 -5.72 -6.62
CA PHE A 236 -22.62 -5.90 -7.65
C PHE A 236 -23.63 -6.98 -7.32
N ASN A 237 -23.29 -7.96 -6.47
CA ASN A 237 -24.27 -8.90 -5.93
C ASN A 237 -25.42 -8.19 -5.16
N GLN A 238 -25.30 -6.89 -4.85
CA GLN A 238 -26.32 -6.13 -4.14
C GLN A 238 -27.17 -5.16 -5.00
N LEU A 239 -26.82 -4.84 -6.26
CA LEU A 239 -27.36 -3.64 -6.97
C LEU A 239 -28.03 -3.83 -8.36
N GLY A 240 -28.21 -5.06 -8.87
CA GLY A 240 -29.06 -5.35 -10.05
C GLY A 240 -28.41 -5.20 -11.45
N ASN A 241 -29.23 -5.17 -12.52
CA ASN A 241 -28.83 -5.51 -13.91
C ASN A 241 -28.02 -4.46 -14.71
N VAL A 242 -28.11 -3.16 -14.42
CA VAL A 242 -27.39 -2.09 -15.18
C VAL A 242 -25.86 -2.22 -15.05
N TRP A 243 -25.39 -2.99 -14.06
CA TRP A 243 -23.99 -3.11 -13.67
C TRP A 243 -23.20 -4.16 -14.45
N ILE A 244 -23.87 -5.04 -15.21
CA ILE A 244 -23.20 -6.04 -16.08
C ILE A 244 -22.30 -5.36 -17.12
N PHE A 245 -22.73 -4.21 -17.64
CA PHE A 245 -21.94 -3.43 -18.58
C PHE A 245 -20.61 -2.94 -17.96
N LEU A 246 -20.65 -2.43 -16.72
CA LEU A 246 -19.47 -1.91 -16.04
C LEU A 246 -18.51 -3.03 -15.62
N LEU A 247 -19.04 -4.16 -15.18
CA LEU A 247 -18.25 -5.38 -14.94
C LEU A 247 -17.54 -5.86 -16.22
N THR A 248 -18.23 -5.81 -17.36
CA THR A 248 -17.67 -6.21 -18.66
C THR A 248 -16.49 -5.32 -19.04
N ILE A 249 -16.59 -4.00 -18.85
CA ILE A 249 -15.48 -3.06 -19.07
C ILE A 249 -14.28 -3.42 -18.19
N ILE A 250 -14.49 -3.71 -16.90
CA ILE A 250 -13.39 -4.05 -15.98
C ILE A 250 -12.70 -5.36 -16.40
N ILE A 251 -13.46 -6.36 -16.83
CA ILE A 251 -12.90 -7.63 -17.34
C ILE A 251 -12.04 -7.37 -18.59
N VAL A 252 -12.53 -6.56 -19.54
CA VAL A 252 -11.78 -6.20 -20.76
C VAL A 252 -10.50 -5.43 -20.43
N LEU A 253 -10.56 -4.47 -19.50
CA LEU A 253 -9.38 -3.71 -19.05
C LEU A 253 -8.35 -4.63 -18.40
N SER A 254 -8.79 -5.55 -17.53
CA SER A 254 -7.92 -6.54 -16.88
C SER A 254 -7.26 -7.46 -17.91
N ALA A 255 -8.03 -8.00 -18.87
CA ALA A 255 -7.51 -8.83 -19.94
C ALA A 255 -6.48 -8.09 -20.81
N THR A 256 -6.79 -6.84 -21.19
CA THR A 256 -5.88 -5.99 -21.98
C THR A 256 -4.58 -5.70 -21.21
N SER A 257 -4.66 -5.51 -19.90
CA SER A 257 -3.49 -5.30 -19.04
C SER A 257 -2.55 -6.52 -19.04
N VAL A 258 -3.09 -7.73 -19.00
CA VAL A 258 -2.29 -8.97 -19.09
C VAL A 258 -1.65 -9.10 -20.49
N LEU A 259 -2.40 -8.81 -21.55
CA LEU A 259 -1.88 -8.84 -22.92
C LEU A 259 -0.73 -7.86 -23.13
N LEU A 260 -0.78 -6.68 -22.52
CA LEU A 260 0.31 -5.69 -22.56
C LEU A 260 1.61 -6.22 -21.94
N VAL A 261 1.54 -7.01 -20.87
CA VAL A 261 2.73 -7.67 -20.29
C VAL A 261 3.33 -8.68 -21.26
N VAL A 262 2.48 -9.54 -21.86
CA VAL A 262 2.93 -10.53 -22.84
C VAL A 262 3.59 -9.84 -24.04
N TYR A 263 2.95 -8.81 -24.58
CA TYR A 263 3.50 -8.01 -25.68
C TYR A 263 4.81 -7.32 -25.29
N GLY A 264 4.88 -6.76 -24.08
CA GLY A 264 6.09 -6.16 -23.53
C GLY A 264 7.27 -7.14 -23.46
N ILE A 265 7.02 -8.40 -23.07
CA ILE A 265 8.04 -9.47 -23.05
C ILE A 265 8.51 -9.80 -24.47
N ILE A 266 7.59 -9.94 -25.43
CA ILE A 266 7.93 -10.23 -26.84
C ILE A 266 8.79 -9.10 -27.42
N VAL A 267 8.36 -7.85 -27.24
CA VAL A 267 9.10 -6.68 -27.70
C VAL A 267 10.48 -6.59 -27.05
N LEU A 268 10.59 -6.87 -25.75
CA LEU A 268 11.87 -6.89 -25.04
C LEU A 268 12.84 -7.93 -25.62
N ARG A 269 12.35 -9.11 -26.03
CA ARG A 269 13.16 -10.16 -26.68
C ARG A 269 13.63 -9.75 -28.07
N ASN A 270 12.83 -8.96 -28.78
CA ASN A 270 13.14 -8.50 -30.14
C ASN A 270 13.97 -7.19 -30.19
N PHE A 271 14.29 -6.59 -29.05
CA PHE A 271 15.15 -5.41 -29.01
C PHE A 271 16.58 -5.71 -29.49
N GLY A 272 17.02 -4.95 -30.49
CA GLY A 272 18.31 -5.13 -31.18
C GLY A 272 18.22 -5.92 -32.49
N SER A 273 17.05 -6.47 -32.85
CA SER A 273 16.90 -7.39 -33.99
C SER A 273 16.55 -6.71 -35.32
N GLY A 274 16.67 -5.38 -35.46
CA GLY A 274 16.68 -4.74 -36.79
C GLY A 274 15.93 -3.41 -36.96
N LEU A 275 15.07 -2.98 -36.03
CA LEU A 275 14.31 -1.72 -36.21
C LEU A 275 15.23 -0.48 -36.20
N LYS A 276 16.22 -0.44 -35.31
CA LYS A 276 17.24 0.61 -35.28
C LYS A 276 18.06 0.70 -36.58
N GLU A 277 18.38 -0.44 -37.18
CA GLU A 277 19.13 -0.49 -38.43
C GLU A 277 18.29 0.08 -39.59
N LEU A 278 17.01 -0.25 -39.66
CA LEU A 278 16.08 0.32 -40.65
C LEU A 278 15.92 1.83 -40.49
N LEU A 279 15.80 2.33 -39.25
CA LEU A 279 15.71 3.77 -38.98
C LEU A 279 17.00 4.51 -39.34
N GLN A 280 18.16 3.94 -39.02
CA GLN A 280 19.45 4.50 -39.41
C GLN A 280 19.63 4.52 -40.92
N ARG A 281 19.25 3.43 -41.61
CA ARG A 281 19.31 3.34 -43.08
C ARG A 281 18.40 4.37 -43.76
N ARG A 282 17.19 4.58 -43.23
CA ARG A 282 16.26 5.62 -43.72
C ARG A 282 16.81 7.03 -43.52
N LYS A 283 17.40 7.32 -42.35
CA LYS A 283 18.01 8.62 -42.06
C LYS A 283 19.24 8.90 -42.93
N ALA A 284 20.06 7.87 -43.19
CA ALA A 284 21.18 7.95 -44.12
C ALA A 284 20.71 8.25 -45.56
N MET A 285 19.68 7.55 -46.05
CA MET A 285 19.09 7.83 -47.38
C MET A 285 18.51 9.25 -47.51
N LEU A 286 17.82 9.75 -46.48
CA LEU A 286 17.29 11.13 -46.51
C LEU A 286 18.42 12.18 -46.54
N ASN A 287 19.52 11.95 -45.84
CA ASN A 287 20.65 12.86 -45.83
C ASN A 287 21.43 12.87 -47.16
N SER A 288 21.53 11.72 -47.85
CA SER A 288 22.17 11.66 -49.18
C SER A 288 21.32 12.33 -50.26
N VAL A 289 19.98 12.21 -50.19
CA VAL A 289 19.08 12.88 -51.13
C VAL A 289 19.06 14.40 -50.92
N GLY A 290 19.24 14.88 -49.69
CA GLY A 290 19.28 16.31 -49.38
C GLY A 290 20.56 17.05 -49.76
N THR A 291 21.63 16.35 -50.18
CA THR A 291 22.93 16.98 -50.48
C THR A 291 23.26 17.09 -51.97
N GLU A 292 22.47 16.51 -52.87
CA GLU A 292 22.82 16.43 -54.30
C GLU A 292 21.92 17.23 -55.26
N TYR A 293 20.83 17.86 -54.78
CA TYR A 293 20.01 18.74 -55.62
C TYR A 293 19.76 20.10 -54.97
N GLY A 294 20.39 21.14 -55.53
CA GLY A 294 19.86 22.50 -55.45
C GLY A 294 18.42 22.47 -55.96
N THR A 295 17.48 22.88 -55.11
CA THR A 295 16.03 22.72 -55.28
C THR A 295 15.52 23.16 -56.66
N PRO A 296 15.02 22.25 -57.52
CA PRO A 296 13.90 22.57 -58.39
C PRO A 296 12.62 22.37 -57.57
N SER A 297 11.80 23.41 -57.45
CA SER A 297 10.47 23.31 -56.86
C SER A 297 9.58 22.42 -57.72
N ILE A 298 9.53 21.12 -57.42
CA ILE A 298 8.57 20.21 -58.05
C ILE A 298 7.25 20.33 -57.28
N PRO A 299 6.15 20.71 -57.94
CA PRO A 299 4.88 20.94 -57.28
C PRO A 299 4.28 19.60 -56.78
N LEU A 300 3.62 19.68 -55.61
CA LEU A 300 3.20 18.55 -54.76
C LEU A 300 2.24 17.55 -55.45
N ASN A 301 1.66 17.95 -56.58
CA ASN A 301 0.75 17.18 -57.41
C ASN A 301 1.43 16.04 -58.19
N HIS A 302 2.73 16.11 -58.49
CA HIS A 302 3.43 15.03 -59.21
C HIS A 302 3.94 13.88 -58.33
N LEU A 303 3.85 14.00 -57.00
CA LEU A 303 4.33 12.98 -56.06
C LEU A 303 3.36 11.81 -55.88
N TRP A 304 2.06 12.03 -56.15
CA TRP A 304 1.04 11.00 -55.98
C TRP A 304 0.94 10.06 -57.19
N ASP A 305 1.09 10.58 -58.41
CA ASP A 305 1.01 9.78 -59.66
C ASP A 305 2.11 8.71 -59.76
N ASN A 306 3.31 8.97 -59.22
CA ASN A 306 4.43 8.01 -59.24
C ASN A 306 4.32 6.92 -58.15
N LEU A 307 3.48 7.12 -57.12
CA LEU A 307 3.26 6.13 -56.06
C LEU A 307 2.25 5.06 -56.49
N GLU A 308 1.21 5.44 -57.25
CA GLU A 308 0.22 4.49 -57.78
C GLU A 308 0.81 3.56 -58.85
N GLY A 309 1.66 4.07 -59.76
CA GLY A 309 2.30 3.24 -60.79
C GLY A 309 3.25 2.15 -60.24
N ASN A 310 3.93 2.43 -59.13
CA ASN A 310 4.86 1.46 -58.51
C ASN A 310 4.13 0.37 -57.70
N LEU A 311 2.96 0.68 -57.13
CA LEU A 311 2.14 -0.33 -56.42
C LEU A 311 1.51 -1.34 -57.38
N GLU A 312 1.14 -0.93 -58.60
CA GLU A 312 0.64 -1.86 -59.62
C GLU A 312 1.72 -2.81 -60.15
N GLN A 313 2.97 -2.35 -60.27
CA GLN A 313 4.09 -3.20 -60.68
C GLN A 313 4.50 -4.20 -59.60
N GLN A 314 4.40 -3.84 -58.33
CA GLN A 314 4.71 -4.75 -57.21
C GLN A 314 3.62 -5.80 -56.98
N SER A 315 2.36 -5.51 -57.34
CA SER A 315 1.23 -6.46 -57.28
C SER A 315 1.33 -7.58 -58.32
N LYS A 316 1.97 -7.33 -59.48
CA LYS A 316 2.07 -8.31 -60.58
C LYS A 316 3.32 -9.22 -60.51
N GLY A 317 4.25 -8.99 -59.59
CA GLY A 317 5.50 -9.75 -59.50
C GLY A 317 5.85 -10.21 -58.09
N ASN A 318 5.60 -11.49 -57.80
CA ASN A 318 6.06 -12.28 -56.63
C ASN A 318 5.23 -12.08 -55.33
N ALA A 319 4.75 -13.09 -54.61
CA ALA A 319 5.05 -14.52 -54.58
C ALA A 319 3.82 -15.33 -54.14
N LYS A 320 3.61 -16.45 -54.83
CA LYS A 320 2.71 -17.55 -54.44
C LYS A 320 3.36 -18.27 -53.25
N TRP A 321 2.81 -18.11 -52.05
CA TRP A 321 3.19 -18.93 -50.90
C TRP A 321 2.52 -20.30 -51.03
N SER A 322 3.30 -21.37 -51.21
CA SER A 322 2.83 -22.73 -50.93
C SER A 322 3.05 -23.02 -49.45
N ILE A 323 2.00 -23.53 -48.81
CA ILE A 323 2.06 -24.14 -47.48
C ILE A 323 2.27 -25.62 -47.76
N ASP A 324 3.40 -26.16 -47.31
CA ASP A 324 3.63 -27.60 -47.30
C ASP A 324 2.98 -28.17 -46.02
N ASP A 325 2.29 -29.32 -46.19
CA ASP A 325 1.54 -30.07 -45.18
C ASP A 325 2.40 -30.63 -44.03
#